data_AF-A0A510XTB8-F1
#
_entry.id   AF-A0A510XTB8-F1
#
_cell.length_a   1.000
_cell.length_b   1.000
_cell.length_c   1.000
_cell.angle_alpha   90.00
_cell.angle_beta   90.00
_cell.angle_gamma   90.00
#
_symmetry.space_group_name_H-M   'P 1'
#
loop_
_entity.id
_entity.type
_entity.pdbx_description
1 polymer ?
#
loop_
_entity_poly.entity_id
_entity_poly.type
_entity_poly.pdbx_seq_one_letter_code
_entity_poly.pdbx_strand_id
1 'polypeptide(L)'
;MFTAAFTDPQGTEFEAAVFQVIRSDFTANTSEAYVYDIREGNGTIESENASFSLNYRIGYWPSQASKDNGAAPYILIDTETYNADFASYALPAEQYSGLSAEEAAELHCRTEVIGVE
;
A
#
# COMPACT_ATOMS: atom_id res chain seq x y z
N MET A 1 2.38 8.09 7.16
CA MET A 1 2.77 9.20 6.25
C MET A 1 4.23 9.05 5.83
N PHE A 2 4.61 9.50 4.63
CA PHE A 2 6.01 9.50 4.17
C PHE A 2 6.38 10.71 3.31
N THR A 3 7.69 10.86 3.04
CA THR A 3 8.25 11.91 2.19
C THR A 3 9.13 11.29 1.11
N ALA A 4 9.06 11.83 -0.11
CA ALA A 4 9.93 11.41 -1.22
C ALA A 4 10.12 12.53 -2.24
N ALA A 5 11.19 12.42 -3.04
CA ALA A 5 11.29 13.20 -4.26
C ALA A 5 10.18 12.76 -5.24
N PHE A 6 9.54 13.70 -5.92
CA PHE A 6 8.39 13.41 -6.77
C PHE A 6 8.27 14.41 -7.91
N THR A 7 8.03 13.91 -9.12
CA THR A 7 7.64 14.74 -10.27
C THR A 7 6.16 14.57 -10.49
N ASP A 8 5.38 15.64 -10.36
CA ASP A 8 3.94 15.55 -10.57
C ASP A 8 3.56 15.34 -12.04
N PRO A 9 2.30 14.97 -12.34
CA PRO A 9 1.85 14.79 -13.72
C PRO A 9 1.93 16.04 -14.60
N GLN A 10 2.10 17.23 -14.02
CA GLN A 10 2.31 18.48 -14.76
C GLN A 10 3.79 18.74 -15.06
N GLY A 11 4.70 17.88 -14.58
CA GLY A 11 6.14 17.98 -14.77
C GLY A 11 6.85 18.83 -13.73
N THR A 12 6.20 19.17 -12.61
CA THR A 12 6.84 19.92 -11.52
C THR A 12 7.58 18.96 -10.60
N GLU A 13 8.87 19.20 -10.41
CA GLU A 13 9.71 18.43 -9.50
C GLU A 13 9.63 18.99 -8.07
N PHE A 14 9.49 18.09 -7.11
CA PHE A 14 9.51 18.36 -5.69
C PHE A 14 10.57 17.49 -5.02
N GLU A 15 11.54 18.12 -4.35
CA GLU A 15 12.63 17.41 -3.67
C GLU A 15 12.15 16.56 -2.48
N ALA A 16 11.09 16.99 -1.79
CA ALA A 16 10.58 16.37 -0.59
C ALA A 16 9.06 16.55 -0.46
N ALA A 17 8.31 15.99 -1.41
CA ALA A 17 6.86 15.94 -1.34
C ALA A 17 6.43 15.05 -0.17
N VAL A 18 5.37 15.46 0.53
CA VAL A 18 4.76 14.68 1.63
C VAL A 18 3.58 13.93 1.09
N PHE A 19 3.50 12.64 1.37
CA PHE A 19 2.40 11.76 1.00
C PHE A 19 1.67 11.27 2.25
N GLN A 20 0.34 11.29 2.20
CA GLN A 20 -0.49 10.75 3.27
C GLN A 20 -1.69 10.00 2.73
N VAL A 21 -1.87 8.80 3.26
CA VAL A 21 -3.06 7.97 3.03
C VAL A 21 -4.28 8.68 3.62
N ILE A 22 -5.29 8.90 2.79
CA ILE A 22 -6.56 9.56 3.17
C ILE A 22 -7.62 8.50 3.50
N ARG A 23 -7.65 7.41 2.72
CA ARG A 23 -8.47 6.21 2.96
C ARG A 23 -7.68 5.00 2.51
N SER A 24 -7.78 3.90 3.23
CA SER A 24 -7.28 2.60 2.79
C SER A 24 -8.21 1.49 3.27
N ASP A 25 -8.55 0.60 2.35
CA ASP A 25 -9.32 -0.62 2.56
C ASP A 25 -8.42 -1.79 2.14
N PHE A 26 -7.88 -2.49 3.14
CA PHE A 26 -6.95 -3.60 2.94
C PHE A 26 -7.59 -4.90 3.42
N THR A 27 -7.63 -5.91 2.55
CA THR A 27 -8.17 -7.24 2.85
C THR A 27 -7.03 -8.25 2.82
N ALA A 28 -6.89 -8.99 3.91
CA ALA A 28 -5.98 -10.11 4.04
C ALA A 28 -6.77 -11.41 4.19
N ASN A 29 -6.65 -12.31 3.23
CA ASN A 29 -7.23 -13.64 3.29
C ASN A 29 -6.10 -14.66 3.49
N THR A 30 -6.01 -15.23 4.68
CA THR A 30 -5.03 -16.27 5.02
C THR A 30 -5.72 -17.61 5.23
N SER A 31 -5.14 -18.70 4.76
CA SER A 31 -5.58 -20.06 5.06
C SER A 31 -4.40 -20.94 5.44
N GLU A 32 -4.59 -21.78 6.45
CA GLU A 32 -3.62 -22.76 6.91
C GLU A 32 -4.33 -24.12 7.03
N ALA A 33 -3.67 -25.18 6.55
CA ALA A 33 -4.11 -26.56 6.75
C ALA A 33 -3.09 -27.30 7.62
N TYR A 34 -3.56 -27.83 8.74
CA TYR A 34 -2.76 -28.58 9.71
C TYR A 34 -3.24 -30.03 9.80
N VAL A 35 -2.30 -30.98 9.76
CA VAL A 35 -2.57 -32.41 9.93
C VAL A 35 -1.71 -32.97 11.05
N TYR A 36 -2.34 -33.75 11.93
CA TYR A 36 -1.69 -34.44 13.04
C TYR A 36 -1.73 -35.95 12.80
N ASP A 37 -0.55 -36.59 12.75
CA ASP A 37 -0.47 -38.05 12.71
C ASP A 37 -0.40 -38.62 14.13
N ILE A 38 -1.51 -39.21 14.56
CA ILE A 38 -1.62 -39.86 15.87
C ILE A 38 -0.66 -41.05 16.07
N ARG A 39 -0.16 -41.65 14.98
CA ARG A 39 0.76 -42.80 15.02
C ARG A 39 2.19 -42.33 15.23
N GLU A 40 2.56 -41.19 14.64
CA GLU A 40 3.88 -40.60 14.80
C GLU A 40 3.97 -39.61 15.97
N GLY A 41 2.82 -39.20 16.51
CA GLY A 41 2.73 -38.25 17.62
C GLY A 41 3.17 -36.82 17.24
N ASN A 42 3.27 -36.52 15.94
CA ASN A 42 3.69 -35.24 15.41
C ASN A 42 2.57 -34.60 14.57
N GLY A 43 2.68 -33.30 14.31
CA GLY A 43 1.81 -32.63 13.36
C GLY A 43 2.58 -31.67 12.48
N THR A 44 2.04 -31.42 11.30
CA THR A 44 2.68 -30.63 10.24
C THR A 44 1.65 -29.70 9.59
N ILE A 45 2.13 -28.56 9.12
CA ILE A 45 1.35 -27.66 8.25
C ILE A 45 1.53 -28.17 6.82
N GLU A 46 0.44 -28.58 6.18
CA GLU A 46 0.47 -29.12 4.81
C GLU A 46 0.44 -28.03 3.74
N SER A 47 -0.27 -26.93 4.03
CA SER A 47 -0.36 -25.79 3.12
C SER A 47 -0.67 -24.51 3.88
N GLU A 48 -0.08 -23.42 3.42
CA GLU A 48 -0.40 -22.06 3.84
C GLU A 48 -0.60 -21.22 2.57
N ASN A 49 -1.70 -20.48 2.49
CA ASN A 49 -1.94 -19.52 1.42
C ASN A 49 -2.30 -18.17 2.00
N ALA A 50 -1.84 -17.11 1.35
CA ALA A 50 -2.24 -15.76 1.67
C ALA A 50 -2.53 -14.98 0.39
N SER A 51 -3.66 -14.26 0.38
CA SER A 51 -4.08 -13.40 -0.71
C SER A 51 -4.48 -12.04 -0.16
N PHE A 52 -3.92 -11.00 -0.73
CA PHE A 52 -4.05 -9.64 -0.26
C PHE A 52 -4.62 -8.74 -1.36
N SER A 53 -5.57 -7.89 -0.99
CA SER A 53 -6.10 -6.85 -1.86
C SER A 53 -6.17 -5.52 -1.12
N LEU A 54 -6.08 -4.45 -1.88
CA LEU A 54 -5.96 -3.09 -1.38
C LEU A 54 -6.74 -2.14 -2.28
N ASN A 55 -7.46 -1.21 -1.68
CA ASN A 55 -8.01 -0.04 -2.34
C ASN A 55 -7.70 1.19 -1.48
N TYR A 56 -7.13 2.25 -2.05
CA TYR A 56 -6.72 3.39 -1.25
C TYR A 56 -6.70 4.70 -2.04
N ARG A 57 -6.81 5.80 -1.29
CA ARG A 57 -6.63 7.16 -1.78
C ARG A 57 -5.49 7.81 -1.02
N ILE A 58 -4.60 8.46 -1.76
CA ILE A 58 -3.47 9.19 -1.20
C ILE A 58 -3.50 10.65 -1.66
N GLY A 59 -3.16 11.55 -0.73
CA GLY A 59 -2.92 12.95 -1.02
C GLY A 59 -1.44 13.27 -0.91
N TYR A 60 -0.98 14.25 -1.67
CA TYR A 60 0.38 14.79 -1.55
C TYR A 60 0.40 16.31 -1.40
N TRP A 61 1.47 16.79 -0.77
CA TRP A 61 1.83 18.19 -0.68
C TRP A 61 3.24 18.40 -1.25
N PRO A 62 3.52 19.54 -1.90
CA PRO A 62 4.86 19.87 -2.40
C PRO A 62 5.96 19.84 -1.32
N SER A 63 5.61 20.11 -0.06
CA SER A 63 6.54 20.12 1.06
C SER A 63 5.80 20.00 2.40
N GLN A 64 6.53 19.65 3.47
CA GLN A 64 6.00 19.62 4.84
C GLN A 64 5.47 20.99 5.29
N ALA A 65 6.15 22.08 4.94
CA ALA A 65 5.69 23.43 5.26
C ALA A 65 4.32 23.76 4.63
N SER A 66 4.06 23.28 3.40
CA SER A 66 2.76 23.47 2.75
C SER A 66 1.64 22.79 3.54
N LYS A 67 1.90 21.57 3.99
CA LYS A 67 0.97 20.80 4.83
C LYS A 67 0.74 21.46 6.19
N ASP A 68 1.80 21.86 6.87
CA ASP A 68 1.73 22.47 8.22
C ASP A 68 1.00 23.81 8.22
N ASN A 69 1.08 24.56 7.11
CA ASN A 69 0.33 25.79 6.89
C ASN A 69 -1.15 25.56 6.54
N GLY A 70 -1.61 24.30 6.49
CA GLY A 70 -3.00 23.96 6.24
C GLY A 70 -3.42 24.03 4.76
N ALA A 71 -2.47 23.94 3.82
CA ALA A 71 -2.82 23.83 2.41
C ALA A 71 -3.60 22.54 2.15
N ALA A 72 -4.55 22.59 1.21
CA ALA A 72 -5.25 21.39 0.77
C ALA A 72 -4.29 20.44 0.03
N PRO A 73 -4.40 19.11 0.21
CA PRO A 73 -3.61 18.16 -0.55
C PRO A 73 -4.03 18.13 -2.02
N TYR A 74 -3.08 17.81 -2.88
CA TYR A 74 -3.37 17.29 -4.22
C TYR A 74 -3.68 15.80 -4.11
N ILE A 75 -4.74 15.33 -4.77
CA ILE A 75 -5.13 13.93 -4.73
C ILE A 75 -4.47 13.21 -5.89
N LEU A 76 -3.71 12.15 -5.60
CA LEU A 76 -3.25 11.24 -6.64
C LEU A 76 -4.41 10.34 -7.06
N ILE A 77 -4.57 10.21 -8.37
CA ILE A 77 -5.59 9.39 -9.01
C ILE A 77 -4.90 8.45 -9.98
N ASP A 78 -5.43 7.24 -10.10
CA ASP A 78 -4.98 6.31 -11.10
C ASP A 78 -5.51 6.74 -12.47
N THR A 79 -4.60 7.14 -13.36
CA THR A 79 -4.93 7.58 -14.72
C THR A 79 -5.28 6.41 -15.64
N GLU A 80 -4.84 5.19 -15.34
CA GLU A 80 -5.14 4.00 -16.12
C GLU A 80 -6.58 3.53 -15.86
N THR A 81 -7.03 3.68 -14.62
CA THR A 81 -8.36 3.24 -14.17
C THR A 81 -9.34 4.39 -14.06
N TYR A 82 -9.58 5.14 -15.14
CA TYR A 82 -10.61 6.19 -15.22
C TYR A 82 -10.62 7.22 -14.07
N ASN A 83 -9.45 7.69 -13.61
CA ASN A 83 -9.33 8.64 -12.49
C ASN A 83 -9.93 8.12 -11.17
N ALA A 84 -9.70 6.84 -10.87
CA ALA A 84 -10.18 6.21 -9.64
C ALA A 84 -9.14 6.23 -8.51
N ASP A 85 -9.57 5.76 -7.33
CA ASP A 85 -8.68 5.36 -6.24
C ASP A 85 -7.74 4.25 -6.73
N PHE A 86 -6.54 4.15 -6.15
CA PHE A 86 -5.62 3.06 -6.47
C PHE A 86 -6.18 1.75 -5.94
N ALA A 87 -6.11 0.69 -6.74
CA ALA A 87 -6.57 -0.63 -6.37
C ALA A 87 -5.61 -1.71 -6.87
N SER A 88 -5.29 -2.67 -6.01
CA SER A 88 -4.57 -3.89 -6.39
C SER A 88 -5.24 -5.09 -5.74
N TYR A 89 -5.53 -6.11 -6.54
CA TYR A 89 -6.30 -7.29 -6.11
C TYR A 89 -5.45 -8.55 -5.94
N ALA A 90 -4.15 -8.45 -6.17
CA ALA A 90 -3.21 -9.56 -6.09
C ALA A 90 -1.85 -9.07 -5.58
N LEU A 91 -1.78 -8.76 -4.28
CA LEU A 91 -0.55 -8.32 -3.64
C LEU A 91 0.25 -9.51 -3.10
N PRO A 92 1.60 -9.51 -3.26
CA PRO A 92 2.45 -10.62 -2.86
C PRO A 92 2.53 -10.76 -1.33
N ALA A 93 2.34 -11.98 -0.85
CA ALA A 93 2.28 -12.26 0.58
C ALA A 93 3.58 -11.90 1.31
N GLU A 94 4.74 -12.10 0.68
CA GLU A 94 6.04 -11.80 1.27
C GLU A 94 6.25 -10.32 1.64
N GLN A 95 5.54 -9.41 0.96
CA GLN A 95 5.70 -7.96 1.17
C GLN A 95 4.60 -7.38 2.05
N TYR A 96 3.39 -7.94 1.98
CA TYR A 96 2.19 -7.34 2.58
C TYR A 96 1.69 -8.05 3.85
N SER A 97 2.25 -9.22 4.19
CA SER A 97 1.87 -9.94 5.40
C SER A 97 2.20 -9.13 6.66
N GLY A 98 1.22 -9.02 7.56
CA GLY A 98 1.36 -8.32 8.84
C GLY A 98 1.32 -6.79 8.76
N LEU A 99 1.21 -6.21 7.56
CA LEU A 99 1.06 -4.77 7.40
C LEU A 99 -0.35 -4.31 7.76
N SER A 100 -0.44 -3.12 8.34
CA SER A 100 -1.70 -2.40 8.44
C SER A 100 -2.14 -1.84 7.07
N ALA A 101 -3.39 -1.42 6.98
CA ALA A 101 -3.93 -0.83 5.75
C ALA A 101 -3.19 0.46 5.33
N GLU A 102 -2.72 1.27 6.28
CA GLU A 102 -1.91 2.46 5.99
C GLU A 102 -0.55 2.06 5.45
N GLU A 103 0.15 1.14 6.11
CA GLU A 103 1.49 0.67 5.69
C GLU A 103 1.45 0.00 4.31
N ALA A 104 0.43 -0.82 4.03
CA ALA A 104 0.23 -1.44 2.73
C ALA A 104 0.01 -0.39 1.62
N ALA A 105 -0.79 0.64 1.88
CA ALA A 105 -1.02 1.74 0.94
C ALA A 105 0.23 2.57 0.69
N GLU A 106 1.02 2.83 1.73
CA GLU A 106 2.30 3.52 1.57
C GLU A 106 3.31 2.72 0.77
N LEU A 107 3.46 1.43 1.08
CA LEU A 107 4.36 0.55 0.38
C LEU A 107 3.99 0.50 -1.11
N HIS A 108 2.73 0.20 -1.42
CA HIS A 108 2.24 0.15 -2.80
C HIS A 108 2.42 1.49 -3.51
N CYS A 109 2.14 2.62 -2.84
CA CYS A 109 2.31 3.92 -3.45
C CYS A 109 3.78 4.19 -3.79
N ARG A 110 4.70 3.91 -2.87
CA ARG A 110 6.13 4.13 -3.08
C ARG A 110 6.67 3.29 -4.24
N THR A 111 6.37 1.99 -4.26
CA THR A 111 6.95 1.08 -5.24
C THR A 111 6.26 1.14 -6.61
N GLU A 112 4.93 1.16 -6.64
CA GLU A 112 4.16 0.98 -7.89
C GLU A 112 3.64 2.29 -8.48
N VAL A 113 3.35 3.31 -7.65
CA VAL A 113 2.70 4.55 -8.14
C VAL A 113 3.73 5.64 -8.45
N ILE A 114 4.62 5.94 -7.50
CA ILE A 114 5.62 7.00 -7.67
C ILE A 114 7.03 6.47 -7.96
N GLY A 115 7.26 5.15 -7.82
CA GLY A 115 8.49 4.48 -8.22
C GLY A 115 9.74 4.90 -7.44
N VAL A 116 9.62 5.11 -6.13
CA VAL A 116 10.73 5.46 -5.23
C VAL A 116 10.90 4.37 -4.18
N GLU A 117 12.09 3.77 -4.12
CA GLU A 117 12.51 2.82 -3.08
C GLU A 117 13.06 3.53 -1.83
#